data_AF-A0A7V9G8K6-F1
#
_entry.id   AF-A0A7V9G8K6-F1
#
_cell.length_a   1.000
_cell.length_b   1.000
_cell.length_c   1.000
_cell.angle_alpha   90.00
_cell.angle_beta   90.00
_cell.angle_gamma   90.00
#
_symmetry.space_group_name_H-M   'P 1'
#
loop_
_entity.id
_entity.type
_entity.pdbx_description
1 polymer ?
#
loop_
_entity_poly.entity_id
_entity_poly.type
_entity_poly.pdbx_seq_one_letter_code
_entity_poly.pdbx_strand_id
1 'polypeptide(L)'
;MIRLAPNLCATAAAVCMATLVGCGGSKDDKVHPSAPVSVSGVQQGALNAANAYRSDAQVPALTFQSALNKAAIDHAGYQAIRGGSLTHYESTDGAPGGPADTGNALYRGVGLTQRIRAANGGSDLFLSNVYYEGISSVPGVPSIRSLWNTVYHRLPLMRHEAQVFGFGDAELARATHPGSVPGVNGYATTEYAGDLDMPATITLSYWPKIGQTGVDTGFSTDSETPDPLSSGNTGQSPGTPDIDVCGPPIHVICPTTKSWDTIIASIRVQGSSTNLSVVILCGGANVPSGASRDNRLDIGEIFLLPTPGAPLSPTTVHVVQVVATTVNTAPTGPSNAETYTIGSSPAWTFTTK
;
A
#
# COMPACT_ATOMS: atom_id res chain seq x y z
N MET A 1 16.91 45.48 -15.93
CA MET A 1 18.13 45.47 -15.10
C MET A 1 17.90 44.45 -14.00
N ILE A 2 18.60 43.32 -14.09
CA ILE A 2 18.50 42.15 -13.20
C ILE A 2 19.25 42.44 -11.89
N ARG A 3 18.66 42.12 -10.74
CA ARG A 3 19.40 41.66 -9.56
C ARG A 3 18.61 40.58 -8.83
N LEU A 4 19.13 39.37 -8.95
CA LEU A 4 18.90 38.21 -8.08
C LEU A 4 19.52 38.47 -6.71
N ALA A 5 18.90 37.92 -5.67
CA ALA A 5 19.60 37.54 -4.44
C ALA A 5 19.14 36.13 -4.03
N PRO A 6 20.07 35.21 -3.71
CA PRO A 6 19.77 33.81 -3.37
C PRO A 6 19.66 33.63 -1.85
N ASN A 7 18.92 32.62 -1.40
CA ASN A 7 19.11 32.03 -0.08
C ASN A 7 19.08 30.50 -0.20
N LEU A 8 20.28 29.94 -0.24
CA LEU A 8 20.60 28.54 0.07
C LEU A 8 21.02 28.49 1.55
N CYS A 9 20.34 27.69 2.37
CA CYS A 9 20.97 26.90 3.44
C CYS A 9 19.92 26.00 4.11
N ALA A 10 19.91 24.71 3.79
CA ALA A 10 19.28 23.70 4.63
C ALA A 10 20.35 22.66 4.95
N THR A 11 20.78 22.69 6.20
CA THR A 11 21.83 21.87 6.80
C THR A 11 21.33 20.43 6.94
N ALA A 12 22.02 19.49 6.32
CA ALA A 12 21.87 18.07 6.62
C ALA A 12 22.53 17.80 7.99
N ALA A 13 21.75 17.41 8.99
CA ALA A 13 22.28 16.93 10.25
C ALA A 13 22.60 15.44 10.13
N ALA A 14 23.89 15.12 10.10
CA ALA A 14 24.40 13.76 10.26
C ALA A 14 24.21 13.33 11.73
N VAL A 15 23.51 12.23 11.96
CA VAL A 15 23.39 11.59 13.28
C VAL A 15 24.69 10.85 13.58
N CYS A 16 25.30 11.21 14.70
CA CYS A 16 26.54 10.65 15.21
C CYS A 16 26.28 9.27 15.84
N MET A 17 26.97 8.22 15.39
CA MET A 17 26.95 6.90 16.02
C MET A 17 27.71 6.95 17.36
N ALA A 18 27.02 6.61 18.44
CA ALA A 18 27.66 6.31 19.72
C ALA A 18 28.10 4.84 19.75
N THR A 19 29.39 4.60 19.96
CA THR A 19 29.96 3.29 20.26
C THR A 19 29.81 2.99 21.74
N LEU A 20 29.04 1.96 22.09
CA LEU A 20 29.00 1.36 23.42
C LEU A 20 29.86 0.10 23.45
N VAL A 21 30.98 0.16 24.18
CA VAL A 21 31.79 -1.00 24.54
C VAL A 21 31.25 -1.56 25.86
N GLY A 22 30.69 -2.75 25.83
CA GLY A 22 30.26 -3.48 27.03
C GLY A 22 30.68 -4.94 26.94
N CYS A 23 31.65 -5.34 27.77
CA CYS A 23 31.92 -6.74 28.11
C CYS A 23 30.97 -7.15 29.24
N GLY A 24 30.07 -8.09 28.99
CA GLY A 24 29.21 -8.68 30.03
C GLY A 24 28.24 -9.68 29.45
N GLY A 25 28.52 -10.97 29.65
CA GLY A 25 27.69 -12.06 29.17
C GLY A 25 26.33 -12.12 29.86
N SER A 26 25.26 -12.21 29.05
CA SER A 26 23.94 -12.69 29.45
C SER A 26 23.35 -13.50 28.31
N LYS A 27 22.73 -14.64 28.63
CA LYS A 27 22.04 -15.55 27.69
C LYS A 27 20.67 -15.01 27.26
N ASP A 28 20.65 -13.77 26.81
CA ASP A 28 19.59 -13.25 25.95
C ASP A 28 20.27 -12.96 24.61
N ASP A 29 20.16 -13.88 23.65
CA ASP A 29 20.61 -13.66 22.27
C ASP A 29 19.71 -12.57 21.64
N LYS A 30 19.89 -11.33 22.10
CA LYS A 30 19.39 -10.15 21.41
C LYS A 30 20.15 -10.13 20.10
N VAL A 31 19.43 -10.46 19.03
CA VAL A 31 19.85 -10.40 17.63
C VAL A 31 20.81 -9.22 17.47
N HIS A 32 22.10 -9.52 17.31
CA HIS A 32 23.09 -8.50 17.03
C HIS A 32 22.65 -7.77 15.75
N PRO A 33 22.62 -6.42 15.74
CA PRO A 33 22.32 -5.69 14.53
C PRO A 33 23.33 -6.11 13.46
N SER A 34 22.83 -6.80 12.43
CA SER A 34 23.64 -7.21 11.29
C SER A 34 24.31 -5.98 10.67
N ALA A 35 25.51 -6.16 10.08
CA ALA A 35 26.20 -5.09 9.38
C ALA A 35 25.24 -4.36 8.42
N PRO A 36 25.35 -3.03 8.28
CA PRO A 36 24.43 -2.26 7.44
C PRO A 36 24.44 -2.81 6.02
N VAL A 37 23.29 -3.32 5.58
CA VAL A 37 23.11 -3.83 4.22
C VAL A 37 23.09 -2.63 3.28
N SER A 38 23.92 -2.66 2.23
CA SER A 38 23.90 -1.63 1.19
C SER A 38 22.55 -1.65 0.47
N VAL A 39 21.76 -0.59 0.63
CA VAL A 39 20.49 -0.39 -0.08
C VAL A 39 20.81 0.19 -1.46
N SER A 40 20.31 -0.41 -2.53
CA SER A 40 20.51 0.12 -3.88
C SER A 40 19.76 1.43 -4.08
N GLY A 41 20.17 2.23 -5.07
CA GLY A 41 19.49 3.50 -5.38
C GLY A 41 18.01 3.33 -5.74
N VAL A 42 17.65 2.23 -6.42
CA VAL A 42 16.25 1.94 -6.77
C VAL A 42 15.43 1.53 -5.55
N GLN A 43 16.00 0.76 -4.62
CA GLN A 43 15.33 0.39 -3.36
C GLN A 43 15.07 1.60 -2.48
N GLN A 44 16.08 2.47 -2.33
CA GLN A 44 15.91 3.72 -1.60
C GLN A 44 14.89 4.63 -2.30
N GLY A 45 14.92 4.69 -3.63
CA GLY A 45 13.94 5.44 -4.42
C GLY A 45 12.50 4.93 -4.22
N ALA A 46 12.30 3.61 -4.19
CA ALA A 46 11.01 2.98 -3.94
C ALA A 46 10.50 3.28 -2.52
N LEU A 47 11.35 3.13 -1.50
CA LEU A 47 11.00 3.48 -0.13
C LEU A 47 10.65 4.97 0.01
N ASN A 48 11.44 5.85 -0.60
CA ASN A 48 11.17 7.30 -0.59
C ASN A 48 9.84 7.63 -1.28
N ALA A 49 9.52 6.98 -2.40
CA ALA A 49 8.25 7.17 -3.09
C ALA A 49 7.07 6.67 -2.22
N ALA A 50 7.18 5.51 -1.60
CA ALA A 50 6.15 4.97 -0.71
C ALA A 50 5.91 5.92 0.48
N ASN A 51 6.99 6.43 1.09
CA ASN A 51 6.91 7.37 2.20
C ASN A 51 6.39 8.75 1.81
N ALA A 52 6.61 9.21 0.57
CA ALA A 52 6.00 10.43 0.06
C ALA A 52 4.47 10.30 0.00
N TYR A 53 3.96 9.20 -0.55
CA TYR A 53 2.52 8.92 -0.57
C TYR A 53 1.93 8.75 0.83
N ARG A 54 2.63 8.05 1.73
CA ARG A 54 2.22 7.91 3.14
C ARG A 54 2.15 9.25 3.86
N SER A 55 3.15 10.11 3.64
CA SER A 55 3.15 11.48 4.17
C SER A 55 1.97 12.29 3.65
N ASP A 56 1.65 12.21 2.36
CA ASP A 56 0.47 12.86 1.79
C ASP A 56 -0.83 12.34 2.41
N ALA A 57 -0.90 11.04 2.71
CA ALA A 57 -2.04 10.39 3.31
C ALA A 57 -2.12 10.48 4.85
N GLN A 58 -1.16 11.17 5.49
CA GLN A 58 -1.05 11.26 6.96
C GLN A 58 -0.84 9.91 7.65
N VAL A 59 0.00 9.05 7.07
CA VAL A 59 0.36 7.73 7.58
C VAL A 59 1.84 7.71 7.99
N PRO A 60 2.24 7.06 9.11
CA PRO A 60 3.64 6.98 9.53
C PRO A 60 4.57 6.43 8.44
N ALA A 61 5.79 6.95 8.33
CA ALA A 61 6.76 6.46 7.35
C ALA A 61 7.19 5.01 7.62
N LEU A 62 7.40 4.25 6.55
CA LEU A 62 8.02 2.93 6.57
C LEU A 62 9.54 3.04 6.74
N THR A 63 10.15 2.01 7.32
CA THR A 63 11.60 1.85 7.39
C THR A 63 12.07 0.66 6.57
N PHE A 64 13.31 0.69 6.10
CA PHE A 64 13.87 -0.40 5.30
C PHE A 64 14.12 -1.65 6.17
N GLN A 65 13.81 -2.84 5.65
CA GLN A 65 14.17 -4.10 6.28
C GLN A 65 14.79 -5.08 5.25
N SER A 66 15.98 -5.60 5.59
CA SER A 66 16.83 -6.34 4.65
C SER A 66 16.31 -7.73 4.25
N ALA A 67 15.66 -8.47 5.14
CA ALA A 67 15.04 -9.75 4.84
C ALA A 67 13.81 -9.60 3.94
N LEU A 68 12.96 -8.58 4.16
CA LEU A 68 11.89 -8.23 3.23
C LEU A 68 12.45 -7.88 1.86
N ASN A 69 13.53 -7.12 1.83
CA ASN A 69 14.21 -6.76 0.59
C ASN A 69 14.73 -8.01 -0.15
N LYS A 70 15.36 -8.93 0.57
CA LYS A 70 15.83 -10.20 -0.01
C LYS A 70 14.65 -11.05 -0.51
N ALA A 71 13.57 -11.17 0.25
CA ALA A 71 12.37 -11.90 -0.16
C ALA A 71 11.76 -11.30 -1.43
N ALA A 72 11.62 -9.97 -1.47
CA ALA A 72 11.10 -9.25 -2.63
C ALA A 72 11.97 -9.45 -3.89
N ILE A 73 13.30 -9.39 -3.75
CA ILE A 73 14.25 -9.64 -4.86
C ILE A 73 14.09 -11.08 -5.37
N ASP A 74 14.14 -12.06 -4.46
CA ASP A 74 14.03 -13.48 -4.84
C ASP A 74 12.68 -13.74 -5.53
N HIS A 75 11.58 -13.18 -5.03
CA HIS A 75 10.25 -13.37 -5.60
C HIS A 75 10.04 -12.67 -6.95
N ALA A 76 10.57 -11.46 -7.11
CA ALA A 76 10.59 -10.77 -8.41
C ALA A 76 11.36 -11.59 -9.46
N GLY A 77 12.51 -12.15 -9.07
CA GLY A 77 13.28 -13.05 -9.91
C GLY A 77 12.56 -14.36 -10.23
N TYR A 78 11.86 -14.95 -9.26
CA TYR A 78 11.02 -16.13 -9.45
C TYR A 78 9.97 -15.88 -10.55
N GLN A 79 9.24 -14.75 -10.46
CA GLN A 79 8.23 -14.35 -11.44
C GLN A 79 8.84 -14.12 -12.84
N ALA A 80 10.02 -13.50 -12.89
CA ALA A 80 10.77 -13.29 -14.14
C ALA A 80 11.18 -14.62 -14.80
N ILE A 81 11.66 -15.60 -14.02
CA ILE A 81 12.02 -16.95 -14.52
C ILE A 81 10.80 -17.68 -15.07
N ARG A 82 9.64 -17.53 -14.42
CA ARG A 82 8.36 -18.12 -14.85
C ARG A 82 7.80 -17.56 -16.17
N GLY A 83 8.41 -16.51 -16.73
CA GLY A 83 8.01 -16.00 -18.04
C GLY A 83 6.73 -15.16 -18.02
N GLY A 84 6.39 -14.55 -16.89
CA GLY A 84 5.53 -13.36 -16.87
C GLY A 84 4.14 -13.49 -16.28
N SER A 85 3.86 -14.54 -15.53
CA SER A 85 2.69 -14.58 -14.65
C SER A 85 3.01 -13.87 -13.34
N LEU A 86 2.34 -12.74 -13.08
CA LEU A 86 2.28 -12.15 -11.75
C LEU A 86 1.49 -13.08 -10.84
N THR A 87 2.09 -13.47 -9.71
CA THR A 87 1.48 -14.37 -8.74
C THR A 87 2.03 -14.06 -7.36
N HIS A 88 1.17 -14.17 -6.34
CA HIS A 88 1.59 -14.11 -4.94
C HIS A 88 2.17 -15.45 -4.45
N TYR A 89 2.10 -16.50 -5.28
CA TYR A 89 2.42 -17.87 -4.92
C TYR A 89 3.54 -18.46 -5.79
N GLU A 90 4.54 -19.07 -5.14
CA GLU A 90 5.61 -19.83 -5.81
C GLU A 90 5.26 -21.31 -5.96
N SER A 91 4.13 -21.56 -6.61
CA SER A 91 3.60 -22.89 -6.89
C SER A 91 3.54 -23.12 -8.39
N THR A 92 3.65 -24.38 -8.83
CA THR A 92 3.66 -24.74 -10.26
C THR A 92 2.38 -24.34 -10.99
N ASP A 93 1.27 -24.21 -10.27
CA ASP A 93 -0.04 -23.77 -10.78
C ASP A 93 -0.37 -22.30 -10.45
N GLY A 94 0.48 -21.61 -9.67
CA GLY A 94 0.24 -20.23 -9.22
C GLY A 94 -0.90 -20.09 -8.20
N ALA A 95 -1.36 -21.19 -7.60
CA ALA A 95 -2.47 -21.18 -6.63
C ALA A 95 -1.98 -21.20 -5.16
N PRO A 96 -2.76 -20.64 -4.22
CA PRO A 96 -2.51 -20.81 -2.79
C PRO A 96 -2.54 -22.28 -2.41
N GLY A 97 -1.47 -22.77 -1.77
CA GLY A 97 -1.36 -24.18 -1.37
C GLY A 97 -1.13 -25.16 -2.51
N GLY A 98 -0.89 -24.67 -3.74
CA GLY A 98 -0.51 -25.50 -4.87
C GLY A 98 0.86 -26.16 -4.70
N PRO A 99 1.24 -27.10 -5.59
CA PRO A 99 2.51 -27.81 -5.50
C PRO A 99 3.70 -26.83 -5.56
N ALA A 100 4.66 -26.99 -4.65
CA ALA A 100 5.85 -26.16 -4.60
C ALA A 100 6.64 -26.21 -5.92
N ASP A 101 7.00 -25.06 -6.46
CA ASP A 101 7.81 -24.96 -7.69
C ASP A 101 9.32 -25.03 -7.38
N THR A 102 9.75 -26.14 -6.78
CA THR A 102 11.16 -26.33 -6.38
C THR A 102 12.14 -26.42 -7.55
N GLY A 103 11.64 -26.50 -8.79
CA GLY A 103 12.45 -26.46 -10.00
C GLY A 103 12.93 -25.05 -10.36
N ASN A 104 12.28 -24.01 -9.85
CA ASN A 104 12.70 -22.63 -10.02
C ASN A 104 13.86 -22.31 -9.06
N ALA A 105 15.00 -21.83 -9.59
CA ALA A 105 16.21 -21.55 -8.81
C ALA A 105 15.99 -20.50 -7.68
N LEU A 106 14.97 -19.65 -7.83
CA LEU A 106 14.63 -18.62 -6.86
C LEU A 106 13.42 -18.97 -5.98
N TYR A 107 12.92 -20.21 -6.03
CA TYR A 107 11.94 -20.69 -5.07
C TYR A 107 12.46 -20.57 -3.64
N ARG A 108 11.67 -19.96 -2.76
CA ARG A 108 11.90 -19.82 -1.31
C ARG A 108 10.72 -20.32 -0.50
N GLY A 109 9.53 -20.38 -1.07
CA GLY A 109 8.33 -20.88 -0.41
C GLY A 109 7.06 -20.48 -1.15
N VAL A 110 6.07 -21.37 -1.15
CA VAL A 110 4.80 -21.15 -1.85
C VAL A 110 4.14 -19.86 -1.41
N GLY A 111 4.07 -19.57 -0.10
CA GLY A 111 3.43 -18.38 0.44
C GLY A 111 4.40 -17.30 0.90
N LEU A 112 3.93 -16.06 0.94
CA LEU A 112 4.64 -14.87 1.42
C LEU A 112 5.41 -15.11 2.73
N THR A 113 4.72 -15.58 3.78
CA THR A 113 5.32 -15.87 5.09
C THR A 113 6.51 -16.83 5.00
N GLN A 114 6.44 -17.84 4.14
CA GLN A 114 7.54 -18.80 3.96
C GLN A 114 8.75 -18.13 3.30
N ARG A 115 8.52 -17.28 2.30
CA ARG A 115 9.58 -16.51 1.62
C ARG A 115 10.28 -15.55 2.57
N ILE A 116 9.53 -14.81 3.38
CA ILE A 116 10.07 -13.90 4.39
C ILE A 116 10.90 -14.67 5.42
N ARG A 117 10.38 -15.78 5.96
CA ARG A 117 11.12 -16.64 6.89
C ARG A 117 12.40 -17.16 6.27
N ALA A 118 12.36 -17.67 5.04
CA ALA A 118 13.55 -18.13 4.33
C ALA A 118 14.60 -17.02 4.15
N ALA A 119 14.15 -15.78 3.89
CA ALA A 119 15.04 -14.61 3.81
C ALA A 119 15.56 -14.15 5.18
N ASN A 120 14.86 -14.45 6.27
CA ASN A 120 15.17 -14.08 7.64
C ASN A 120 15.75 -15.26 8.47
N GLY A 121 16.47 -16.19 7.82
CA GLY A 121 17.15 -17.29 8.53
C GLY A 121 16.23 -18.36 9.14
N GLY A 122 14.98 -18.44 8.70
CA GLY A 122 13.98 -19.43 9.12
C GLY A 122 12.95 -18.92 10.13
N SER A 123 13.08 -17.69 10.63
CA SER A 123 12.19 -17.09 11.63
C SER A 123 11.32 -15.97 11.07
N ASP A 124 10.19 -15.70 11.72
CA ASP A 124 9.43 -14.48 11.48
C ASP A 124 10.24 -13.22 11.83
N LEU A 125 9.87 -12.08 11.23
CA LEU A 125 10.47 -10.78 11.54
C LEU A 125 10.06 -10.27 12.93
N PHE A 126 8.80 -10.52 13.29
CA PHE A 126 8.21 -10.13 14.57
C PHE A 126 7.47 -11.32 15.17
N LEU A 127 7.35 -11.34 16.51
CA LEU A 127 6.65 -12.42 17.23
C LEU A 127 5.17 -12.46 16.85
N SER A 128 4.52 -11.31 16.87
CA SER A 128 3.19 -11.09 16.31
C SER A 128 3.34 -10.24 15.06
N ASN A 129 3.11 -10.84 13.89
CA ASN A 129 3.37 -10.18 12.61
C ASN A 129 2.12 -10.08 11.75
N VAL A 130 2.12 -9.05 10.93
CA VAL A 130 1.34 -9.01 9.69
C VAL A 130 2.32 -8.88 8.53
N TYR A 131 2.06 -9.60 7.45
CA TYR A 131 2.80 -9.48 6.19
C TYR A 131 1.86 -9.11 5.07
N TYR A 132 2.31 -8.21 4.22
CA TYR A 132 1.61 -7.84 3.00
C TYR A 132 2.58 -7.85 1.84
N GLU A 133 2.05 -8.12 0.66
CA GLU A 133 2.80 -8.13 -0.59
C GLU A 133 2.06 -7.26 -1.60
N GLY A 134 2.83 -6.55 -2.43
CA GLY A 134 2.31 -5.98 -3.67
C GLY A 134 3.21 -6.33 -4.84
N ILE A 135 2.62 -6.80 -5.93
CA ILE A 135 3.32 -7.19 -7.16
C ILE A 135 2.87 -6.32 -8.33
N SER A 136 3.80 -5.99 -9.21
CA SER A 136 3.55 -5.06 -10.32
C SER A 136 4.32 -5.47 -11.56
N SER A 137 3.68 -5.40 -12.72
CA SER A 137 4.36 -5.57 -14.02
C SER A 137 5.25 -4.37 -14.34
N VAL A 138 5.01 -3.21 -13.73
CA VAL A 138 5.87 -2.03 -13.81
C VAL A 138 7.09 -2.23 -12.90
N PRO A 139 8.33 -2.10 -13.39
CA PRO A 139 9.55 -2.24 -12.59
C PRO A 139 9.95 -0.93 -11.88
N GLY A 140 10.92 -1.01 -10.97
CA GLY A 140 11.54 0.15 -10.33
C GLY A 140 10.60 1.05 -9.54
N VAL A 141 11.00 2.31 -9.32
CA VAL A 141 10.23 3.30 -8.53
C VAL A 141 8.80 3.55 -9.07
N PRO A 142 8.53 3.58 -10.39
CA PRO A 142 7.17 3.75 -10.91
C PRO A 142 6.17 2.67 -10.46
N SER A 143 6.64 1.48 -10.06
CA SER A 143 5.78 0.44 -9.47
C SER A 143 5.02 0.92 -8.23
N ILE A 144 5.62 1.79 -7.42
CA ILE A 144 5.00 2.31 -6.19
C ILE A 144 3.76 3.14 -6.52
N ARG A 145 3.82 3.97 -7.57
CA ARG A 145 2.64 4.70 -8.06
C ARG A 145 1.60 3.75 -8.64
N SER A 146 2.02 2.70 -9.35
CA SER A 146 1.10 1.67 -9.87
C SER A 146 0.31 1.02 -8.73
N LEU A 147 1.01 0.51 -7.72
CA LEU A 147 0.42 -0.13 -6.53
C LEU A 147 -0.41 0.85 -5.68
N TRP A 148 0.06 2.09 -5.55
CA TRP A 148 -0.70 3.13 -4.84
C TRP A 148 -2.03 3.43 -5.52
N ASN A 149 -2.14 3.30 -6.83
CA ASN A 149 -3.38 3.61 -7.52
C ASN A 149 -4.40 2.47 -7.54
N THR A 150 -4.05 1.25 -7.15
CA THR A 150 -4.99 0.13 -7.12
C THR A 150 -5.58 -0.08 -5.71
N VAL A 151 -6.76 -0.69 -5.61
CA VAL A 151 -7.55 -0.70 -4.35
C VAL A 151 -6.87 -1.53 -3.27
N TYR A 152 -6.57 -2.80 -3.53
CA TYR A 152 -6.08 -3.69 -2.48
C TYR A 152 -4.57 -3.57 -2.28
N HIS A 153 -3.82 -3.19 -3.31
CA HIS A 153 -2.38 -2.94 -3.14
C HIS A 153 -2.07 -1.62 -2.43
N ARG A 154 -3.02 -0.67 -2.39
CA ARG A 154 -2.89 0.52 -1.53
C ARG A 154 -3.00 0.19 -0.05
N LEU A 155 -3.70 -0.88 0.33
CA LEU A 155 -3.89 -1.25 1.74
C LEU A 155 -2.58 -1.26 2.52
N PRO A 156 -1.56 -2.07 2.18
CA PRO A 156 -0.31 -2.07 2.92
C PRO A 156 0.44 -0.73 2.87
N LEU A 157 0.24 0.04 1.79
CA LEU A 157 0.83 1.37 1.66
C LEU A 157 0.17 2.40 2.57
N MET A 158 -1.10 2.26 2.95
CA MET A 158 -1.80 3.19 3.84
C MET A 158 -2.04 2.67 5.27
N ARG A 159 -1.93 1.37 5.51
CA ARG A 159 -2.11 0.78 6.84
C ARG A 159 -1.02 1.20 7.81
N HIS A 160 -1.45 1.50 9.03
CA HIS A 160 -0.59 1.89 10.15
C HIS A 160 0.18 0.70 10.71
N GLU A 161 -0.35 -0.52 10.55
CA GLU A 161 0.31 -1.75 10.93
C GLU A 161 1.56 -2.01 10.08
N ALA A 162 1.60 -1.56 8.82
CA ALA A 162 2.81 -1.65 8.02
C ALA A 162 3.86 -0.65 8.54
N GLN A 163 5.00 -1.18 9.02
CA GLN A 163 6.07 -0.42 9.66
C GLN A 163 7.39 -0.53 8.90
N VAL A 164 7.63 -1.68 8.26
CA VAL A 164 8.85 -1.97 7.51
C VAL A 164 8.54 -2.35 6.08
N PHE A 165 9.52 -2.15 5.20
CA PHE A 165 9.39 -2.25 3.75
C PHE A 165 10.62 -2.94 3.12
N GLY A 166 10.37 -3.77 2.10
CA GLY A 166 11.36 -4.32 1.19
C GLY A 166 10.94 -4.15 -0.27
N PHE A 167 11.92 -4.02 -1.17
CA PHE A 167 11.67 -3.85 -2.60
C PHE A 167 12.61 -4.70 -3.45
N GLY A 168 12.03 -5.40 -4.42
CA GLY A 168 12.77 -6.14 -5.43
C GLY A 168 12.16 -5.94 -6.81
N ASP A 169 12.97 -6.03 -7.84
CA ASP A 169 12.51 -6.17 -9.21
C ASP A 169 13.38 -7.18 -9.96
N ALA A 170 12.98 -7.54 -11.18
CA ALA A 170 13.72 -8.51 -11.99
C ALA A 170 15.18 -8.08 -12.27
N GLU A 171 15.45 -6.78 -12.33
CA GLU A 171 16.81 -6.26 -12.56
C GLU A 171 17.69 -6.44 -11.32
N LEU A 172 17.18 -6.12 -10.13
CA LEU A 172 17.84 -6.41 -8.86
C LEU A 172 18.05 -7.92 -8.66
N ALA A 173 17.07 -8.73 -9.03
CA ALA A 173 17.16 -10.18 -8.97
C ALA A 173 18.27 -10.71 -9.90
N ARG A 174 18.35 -10.19 -11.13
CA ARG A 174 19.41 -10.54 -12.07
C ARG A 174 20.79 -10.11 -11.59
N ALA A 175 20.91 -8.95 -10.95
CA ALA A 175 22.17 -8.47 -10.40
C ALA A 175 22.67 -9.33 -9.23
N THR A 176 21.74 -9.88 -8.42
CA THR A 176 22.07 -10.73 -7.27
C THR A 176 22.19 -12.21 -7.61
N HIS A 177 21.55 -12.66 -8.70
CA HIS A 177 21.55 -14.05 -9.18
C HIS A 177 21.94 -14.13 -10.68
N PRO A 178 23.17 -13.72 -11.04
CA PRO A 178 23.60 -13.67 -12.43
C PRO A 178 23.52 -15.04 -13.10
N GLY A 179 22.97 -15.07 -14.32
CA GLY A 179 22.79 -16.29 -15.12
C GLY A 179 21.55 -17.12 -14.78
N SER A 180 20.84 -16.82 -13.68
CA SER A 180 19.60 -17.51 -13.31
C SER A 180 18.34 -16.76 -13.72
N VAL A 181 18.37 -15.42 -13.71
CA VAL A 181 17.22 -14.57 -14.05
C VAL A 181 17.33 -14.07 -15.49
N PRO A 182 16.32 -14.29 -16.35
CA PRO A 182 16.35 -13.81 -17.73
C PRO A 182 16.34 -12.28 -17.82
N GLY A 183 16.82 -11.75 -18.96
CA GLY A 183 16.77 -10.32 -19.25
C GLY A 183 15.37 -9.86 -19.64
N VAL A 184 14.46 -9.75 -18.67
CA VAL A 184 13.09 -9.24 -18.86
C VAL A 184 12.92 -7.89 -18.19
N ASN A 185 12.04 -7.05 -18.76
CA ASN A 185 11.60 -5.81 -18.13
C ASN A 185 10.33 -6.10 -17.32
N GLY A 186 10.22 -5.51 -16.12
CA GLY A 186 9.04 -5.64 -15.27
C GLY A 186 9.26 -6.45 -14.00
N TYR A 187 8.16 -6.83 -13.35
CA TYR A 187 8.09 -7.65 -12.13
C TYR A 187 8.74 -6.98 -10.93
N ALA A 188 8.12 -5.92 -10.43
CA ALA A 188 8.42 -5.40 -9.10
C ALA A 188 7.63 -6.16 -8.03
N THR A 189 8.27 -6.41 -6.90
CA THR A 189 7.66 -6.92 -5.67
C THR A 189 7.98 -5.93 -4.54
N THR A 190 6.95 -5.59 -3.78
CA THR A 190 7.04 -4.83 -2.53
C THR A 190 6.56 -5.73 -1.41
N GLU A 191 7.31 -5.75 -0.32
CA GLU A 191 6.97 -6.53 0.87
C GLU A 191 6.87 -5.60 2.06
N TYR A 192 5.87 -5.83 2.90
CA TYR A 192 5.62 -5.02 4.09
C TYR A 192 5.47 -5.94 5.29
N ALA A 193 5.93 -5.46 6.45
CA ALA A 193 5.65 -6.12 7.70
C ALA A 193 5.36 -5.12 8.82
N GLY A 194 4.68 -5.62 9.85
CA GLY A 194 4.33 -4.90 11.06
C GLY A 194 4.48 -5.75 12.29
N ASP A 195 4.92 -5.14 13.39
CA ASP A 195 4.82 -5.73 14.73
C ASP A 195 3.45 -5.39 15.33
N LEU A 196 2.60 -6.41 15.47
CA LEU A 196 1.25 -6.26 16.04
C LEU A 196 1.27 -6.15 17.57
N ASP A 197 2.40 -6.44 18.24
CA ASP A 197 2.57 -6.20 19.67
C ASP A 197 2.97 -4.74 19.95
N MET A 198 3.45 -4.03 18.93
CA MET A 198 3.73 -2.60 18.95
C MET A 198 3.03 -1.88 17.79
N PRO A 199 1.68 -1.95 17.68
CA PRO A 199 0.99 -1.36 16.56
C PRO A 199 1.15 0.15 16.58
N ALA A 200 1.34 0.76 15.41
CA ALA A 200 1.30 2.20 15.33
C ALA A 200 -0.11 2.68 15.72
N THR A 201 -0.19 3.80 16.42
CA THR A 201 -1.48 4.43 16.72
C THR A 201 -2.19 4.75 15.41
N ILE A 202 -3.36 4.13 15.19
CA ILE A 202 -4.21 4.46 14.04
C ILE A 202 -4.70 5.90 14.23
N THR A 203 -4.45 6.73 13.22
CA THR A 203 -4.93 8.11 13.14
C THR A 203 -5.91 8.23 11.99
N LEU A 204 -6.68 9.32 11.97
CA LEU A 204 -7.43 9.67 10.76
C LEU A 204 -6.44 9.89 9.62
N SER A 205 -6.58 9.11 8.56
CA SER A 205 -5.73 9.16 7.38
C SER A 205 -6.61 9.07 6.15
N TYR A 206 -6.23 9.76 5.08
CA TYR A 206 -7.04 9.79 3.87
C TYR A 206 -6.23 10.17 2.65
N TRP A 207 -6.62 9.64 1.50
CA TRP A 207 -6.03 10.00 0.21
C TRP A 207 -7.13 10.15 -0.84
N PRO A 208 -7.06 11.17 -1.74
CA PRO A 208 -6.01 12.20 -1.85
C PRO A 208 -5.95 13.18 -0.67
N LYS A 209 -4.83 13.87 -0.48
CA LYS A 209 -4.71 14.94 0.52
C LYS A 209 -5.63 16.12 0.20
N ILE A 210 -6.12 16.83 1.22
CA ILE A 210 -6.89 18.08 1.03
C ILE A 210 -6.04 19.10 0.26
N GLY A 211 -6.58 19.62 -0.84
CA GLY A 211 -5.93 20.55 -1.75
C GLY A 211 -4.88 19.89 -2.66
N GLN A 212 -4.77 18.56 -2.70
CA GLN A 212 -3.81 17.89 -3.58
C GLN A 212 -4.11 18.17 -5.04
N THR A 213 -3.08 18.45 -5.82
CA THR A 213 -3.15 18.58 -7.28
C THR A 213 -2.40 17.43 -7.94
N GLY A 214 -2.67 17.20 -9.22
CA GLY A 214 -1.98 16.17 -10.00
C GLY A 214 -2.39 14.74 -9.67
N VAL A 215 -3.56 14.56 -9.05
CA VAL A 215 -4.12 13.23 -8.75
C VAL A 215 -4.41 12.51 -10.05
N ASP A 216 -4.06 11.22 -10.12
CA ASP A 216 -4.38 10.39 -11.28
C ASP A 216 -5.88 10.36 -11.53
N THR A 217 -6.29 10.40 -12.79
CA THR A 217 -7.69 10.38 -13.23
C THR A 217 -8.31 9.00 -13.17
N GLY A 218 -7.50 7.94 -13.03
CA GLY A 218 -8.02 6.61 -12.79
C GLY A 218 -7.03 5.55 -12.37
N PHE A 219 -7.54 4.33 -12.25
CA PHE A 219 -6.76 3.13 -11.95
C PHE A 219 -7.25 1.90 -12.73
N SER A 220 -6.39 0.89 -12.84
CA SER A 220 -6.74 -0.40 -13.45
C SER A 220 -7.31 -1.34 -12.38
N THR A 221 -8.60 -1.66 -12.47
CA THR A 221 -9.26 -2.65 -11.59
C THR A 221 -8.95 -4.08 -11.99
N ASP A 222 -8.63 -4.33 -13.27
CA ASP A 222 -8.37 -5.68 -13.82
C ASP A 222 -7.08 -6.29 -13.26
N SER A 223 -6.28 -5.48 -12.57
CA SER A 223 -5.11 -5.88 -11.81
C SER A 223 -5.43 -6.31 -10.38
N GLU A 224 -6.71 -6.35 -9.99
CA GLU A 224 -7.17 -6.75 -8.66
C GLU A 224 -7.97 -8.05 -8.72
N THR A 225 -7.74 -8.95 -7.76
CA THR A 225 -8.53 -10.18 -7.64
C THR A 225 -9.03 -10.36 -6.21
N PRO A 226 -10.36 -10.41 -5.99
CA PRO A 226 -11.43 -10.09 -6.94
C PRO A 226 -11.51 -8.59 -7.29
N ASP A 227 -12.02 -8.28 -8.49
CA ASP A 227 -12.32 -6.93 -8.96
C ASP A 227 -13.27 -6.21 -7.99
N PRO A 228 -12.88 -5.05 -7.40
CA PRO A 228 -13.73 -4.28 -6.49
C PRO A 228 -15.03 -3.76 -7.10
N LEU A 229 -15.15 -3.70 -8.43
CA LEU A 229 -16.35 -3.20 -9.15
C LEU A 229 -17.18 -4.31 -9.82
N SER A 230 -16.80 -5.57 -9.62
CA SER A 230 -17.55 -6.81 -9.94
C SER A 230 -17.96 -7.09 -11.39
N SER A 231 -18.05 -6.11 -12.30
CA SER A 231 -18.41 -6.34 -13.72
C SER A 231 -18.20 -5.15 -14.66
N GLY A 232 -17.47 -4.11 -14.25
CA GLY A 232 -17.59 -2.77 -14.85
C GLY A 232 -16.46 -2.30 -15.75
N ASN A 233 -15.27 -2.89 -15.65
CA ASN A 233 -14.11 -2.41 -16.39
C ASN A 233 -13.77 -3.36 -17.54
N THR A 234 -14.17 -2.98 -18.74
CA THR A 234 -13.74 -3.61 -19.98
C THR A 234 -12.41 -3.01 -20.46
N GLY A 235 -11.54 -2.53 -19.56
CA GLY A 235 -10.26 -1.89 -19.85
C GLY A 235 -9.20 -2.93 -20.22
N GLN A 236 -9.37 -3.51 -21.40
CA GLN A 236 -8.81 -4.77 -21.89
C GLN A 236 -7.27 -4.92 -21.87
N SER A 237 -6.85 -6.18 -21.73
CA SER A 237 -5.61 -6.80 -22.20
C SER A 237 -4.27 -6.26 -21.66
N PRO A 238 -3.28 -7.15 -21.38
CA PRO A 238 -1.95 -6.74 -20.99
C PRO A 238 -1.29 -5.91 -22.10
N GLY A 239 -1.01 -4.63 -21.85
CA GLY A 239 -0.23 -3.80 -22.77
C GLY A 239 -0.45 -2.29 -22.65
N THR A 240 -1.67 -1.87 -22.33
CA THR A 240 -2.00 -0.47 -22.01
C THR A 240 -3.37 -0.47 -21.33
N PRO A 241 -3.47 -0.29 -20.01
CA PRO A 241 -4.76 -0.01 -19.41
C PRO A 241 -5.31 1.24 -20.10
N ASP A 242 -6.59 1.26 -20.46
CA ASP A 242 -7.29 2.53 -20.57
C ASP A 242 -7.29 3.12 -19.15
N ILE A 243 -6.21 3.84 -18.84
CA ILE A 243 -6.20 4.91 -17.86
C ILE A 243 -7.49 5.71 -18.16
N ASP A 244 -8.30 5.99 -17.14
CA ASP A 244 -9.51 6.84 -17.18
C ASP A 244 -10.90 6.16 -17.18
N VAL A 245 -11.03 4.84 -17.13
CA VAL A 245 -12.40 4.26 -17.04
C VAL A 245 -13.00 4.47 -15.63
N CYS A 246 -12.26 4.16 -14.58
CA CYS A 246 -12.67 4.39 -13.19
C CYS A 246 -11.82 5.47 -12.55
N GLY A 247 -12.44 6.43 -11.87
CA GLY A 247 -11.73 7.43 -11.08
C GLY A 247 -10.79 6.81 -10.04
N PRO A 248 -9.73 7.52 -9.59
CA PRO A 248 -8.84 7.02 -8.56
C PRO A 248 -9.65 6.62 -7.32
N PRO A 249 -9.29 5.52 -6.63
CA PRO A 249 -9.97 5.16 -5.41
C PRO A 249 -9.75 6.29 -4.39
N ILE A 250 -10.77 6.70 -3.65
CA ILE A 250 -10.59 7.57 -2.49
C ILE A 250 -10.56 6.66 -1.27
N HIS A 251 -9.52 6.77 -0.44
CA HIS A 251 -9.33 5.90 0.72
C HIS A 251 -9.36 6.73 2.00
N VAL A 252 -10.09 6.25 3.01
CA VAL A 252 -10.19 6.83 4.35
C VAL A 252 -9.95 5.73 5.37
N ILE A 253 -9.10 6.02 6.35
CA ILE A 253 -8.90 5.20 7.55
C ILE A 253 -9.32 6.05 8.74
N CYS A 254 -10.39 5.63 9.42
CA CYS A 254 -10.86 6.24 10.65
C CYS A 254 -10.26 5.51 11.87
N PRO A 255 -9.83 6.22 12.93
CA PRO A 255 -9.25 5.60 14.11
C PRO A 255 -10.34 5.02 15.01
N THR A 256 -10.96 3.92 14.57
CA THR A 256 -11.99 3.19 15.32
C THR A 256 -11.78 1.69 15.22
N THR A 257 -12.22 0.98 16.24
CA THR A 257 -12.31 -0.50 16.26
C THR A 257 -13.77 -0.96 16.27
N LYS A 258 -14.72 -0.03 16.18
CA LYS A 258 -16.16 -0.30 16.19
C LYS A 258 -16.65 -0.50 14.76
N SER A 259 -17.58 -1.43 14.57
CA SER A 259 -18.26 -1.58 13.29
C SER A 259 -19.11 -0.35 12.96
N TRP A 260 -19.30 -0.14 11.66
CA TRP A 260 -20.12 0.95 11.14
C TRP A 260 -21.62 0.67 11.32
N ASP A 261 -22.35 1.71 11.70
CA ASP A 261 -23.81 1.75 11.64
C ASP A 261 -24.27 2.37 10.34
N THR A 262 -23.69 3.55 10.03
CA THR A 262 -24.04 4.35 8.87
C THR A 262 -22.77 4.91 8.24
N ILE A 263 -22.69 4.85 6.91
CA ILE A 263 -21.69 5.57 6.12
C ILE A 263 -22.45 6.37 5.05
N ILE A 264 -22.30 7.68 5.07
CA ILE A 264 -22.78 8.58 4.03
C ILE A 264 -21.56 9.21 3.40
N ALA A 265 -21.31 8.89 2.15
CA ALA A 265 -20.16 9.42 1.41
C ALA A 265 -20.60 9.94 0.04
N SER A 266 -19.94 11.00 -0.43
CA SER A 266 -20.19 11.56 -1.75
C SER A 266 -18.93 12.17 -2.35
N ILE A 267 -18.87 12.14 -3.68
CA ILE A 267 -17.92 12.87 -4.50
C ILE A 267 -18.73 13.74 -5.45
N ARG A 268 -18.34 15.01 -5.64
CA ARG A 268 -18.94 15.88 -6.66
C ARG A 268 -17.88 16.80 -7.27
N VAL A 269 -18.17 17.34 -8.44
CA VAL A 269 -17.37 18.44 -9.02
C VAL A 269 -17.65 19.73 -8.24
N GLN A 270 -16.62 20.54 -7.96
CA GLN A 270 -16.80 21.82 -7.28
C GLN A 270 -17.77 22.72 -8.08
N GLY A 271 -18.78 23.25 -7.39
CA GLY A 271 -19.85 24.04 -8.00
C GLY A 271 -21.02 23.22 -8.57
N SER A 272 -20.89 21.89 -8.66
CA SER A 272 -22.01 21.00 -8.99
C SER A 272 -22.87 20.72 -7.76
N SER A 273 -24.18 20.56 -7.97
CA SER A 273 -25.12 20.03 -6.97
C SER A 273 -25.31 18.51 -7.09
N THR A 274 -24.79 17.89 -8.15
CA THR A 274 -24.95 16.46 -8.44
C THR A 274 -23.73 15.67 -7.96
N ASN A 275 -23.99 14.61 -7.20
CA ASN A 275 -22.96 13.66 -6.78
C ASN A 275 -22.63 12.68 -7.93
N LEU A 276 -21.36 12.30 -8.02
CA LEU A 276 -20.90 11.20 -8.87
C LEU A 276 -21.41 9.87 -8.31
N SER A 277 -21.63 8.91 -9.21
CA SER A 277 -21.94 7.53 -8.84
C SER A 277 -20.70 6.84 -8.29
N VAL A 278 -20.78 6.36 -7.04
CA VAL A 278 -19.68 5.71 -6.32
C VAL A 278 -20.11 4.37 -5.73
N VAL A 279 -19.19 3.40 -5.76
CA VAL A 279 -19.28 2.21 -4.90
C VAL A 279 -18.56 2.53 -3.61
N ILE A 280 -19.21 2.29 -2.47
CA ILE A 280 -18.61 2.44 -1.14
C ILE A 280 -18.25 1.05 -0.62
N LEU A 281 -16.96 0.79 -0.42
CA LEU A 281 -16.49 -0.42 0.27
C LEU A 281 -16.10 -0.04 1.70
N CYS A 282 -16.38 -0.91 2.66
CA CYS A 282 -15.97 -0.70 4.04
C CYS A 282 -15.56 -2.01 4.72
N GLY A 283 -14.65 -1.89 5.69
CA GLY A 283 -14.32 -2.97 6.60
C GLY A 283 -15.25 -3.03 7.82
N GLY A 284 -15.19 -4.15 8.55
CA GLY A 284 -15.98 -4.41 9.76
C GLY A 284 -17.08 -5.46 9.60
N ALA A 285 -17.81 -5.74 10.68
CA ALA A 285 -18.73 -6.88 10.74
C ALA A 285 -20.10 -6.57 10.11
N ASN A 286 -20.52 -5.31 10.14
CA ASN A 286 -21.82 -4.86 9.65
C ASN A 286 -21.69 -4.18 8.27
N VAL A 287 -22.73 -4.32 7.45
CA VAL A 287 -22.86 -3.59 6.18
C VAL A 287 -23.76 -2.38 6.43
N PRO A 288 -23.22 -1.16 6.51
CA PRO A 288 -24.05 0.03 6.66
C PRO A 288 -24.86 0.29 5.38
N SER A 289 -26.02 0.94 5.52
CA SER A 289 -26.85 1.29 4.37
C SER A 289 -26.06 2.11 3.34
N GLY A 290 -26.09 1.70 2.07
CA GLY A 290 -25.39 2.39 0.97
C GLY A 290 -23.92 2.01 0.77
N ALA A 291 -23.39 1.07 1.55
CA ALA A 291 -22.06 0.51 1.35
C ALA A 291 -22.11 -1.01 1.17
N SER A 292 -21.01 -1.58 0.70
CA SER A 292 -20.75 -3.02 0.68
C SER A 292 -19.60 -3.34 1.62
N ARG A 293 -19.71 -4.46 2.34
CA ARG A 293 -18.60 -4.97 3.15
C ARG A 293 -17.59 -5.65 2.24
N ASP A 294 -16.32 -5.37 2.47
CA ASP A 294 -15.21 -6.10 1.89
C ASP A 294 -14.37 -6.74 3.00
N ASN A 295 -14.13 -8.04 2.91
CA ASN A 295 -13.42 -8.79 3.95
C ASN A 295 -11.90 -8.56 3.95
N ARG A 296 -11.37 -7.86 2.94
CA ARG A 296 -9.97 -7.43 2.90
C ARG A 296 -9.75 -6.10 3.63
N LEU A 297 -10.81 -5.34 3.87
CA LEU A 297 -10.75 -4.06 4.58
C LEU A 297 -10.85 -4.26 6.09
N ASP A 298 -9.99 -3.58 6.83
CA ASP A 298 -10.01 -3.58 8.29
C ASP A 298 -11.11 -2.66 8.82
N ILE A 299 -11.52 -2.87 10.07
CA ILE A 299 -12.46 -1.94 10.72
C ILE A 299 -11.85 -0.53 10.71
N GLY A 300 -12.65 0.47 10.33
CA GLY A 300 -12.16 1.84 10.17
C GLY A 300 -11.85 2.21 8.71
N GLU A 301 -11.64 1.25 7.82
CA GLU A 301 -11.30 1.51 6.42
C GLU A 301 -12.56 1.69 5.54
N ILE A 302 -12.52 2.70 4.67
CA ILE A 302 -13.57 3.05 3.71
C ILE A 302 -12.94 3.42 2.37
N PHE A 303 -13.38 2.77 1.29
CA PHE A 303 -13.09 3.21 -0.08
C PHE A 303 -14.33 3.80 -0.74
N LEU A 304 -14.14 4.89 -1.49
CA LEU A 304 -15.11 5.40 -2.45
C LEU A 304 -14.52 5.19 -3.84
N LEU A 305 -15.22 4.43 -4.67
CA LEU A 305 -14.76 4.06 -6.01
C LEU A 305 -15.70 4.72 -7.04
N PRO A 306 -15.26 5.77 -7.76
CA PRO A 306 -16.02 6.31 -8.88
C PRO A 306 -16.29 5.22 -9.92
N THR A 307 -17.56 5.05 -10.29
CA THR A 307 -17.97 4.02 -11.25
C THR A 307 -17.61 4.40 -12.70
N PRO A 308 -17.49 3.43 -13.63
CA PRO A 308 -17.16 3.67 -15.05
C PRO A 308 -18.00 4.75 -15.76
N GLY A 309 -19.26 4.92 -15.36
CA GLY A 309 -20.16 5.94 -15.92
C GLY A 309 -19.95 7.36 -15.38
N ALA A 310 -19.02 7.55 -14.45
CA ALA A 310 -18.74 8.81 -13.78
C ALA A 310 -17.21 9.01 -13.57
N PRO A 311 -16.40 8.98 -14.64
CA PRO A 311 -14.96 9.17 -14.51
C PRO A 311 -14.64 10.57 -13.97
N LEU A 312 -13.53 10.70 -13.24
CA LEU A 312 -13.08 12.02 -12.80
C LEU A 312 -12.46 12.75 -13.99
N SER A 313 -13.00 13.92 -14.33
CA SER A 313 -12.47 14.72 -15.43
C SER A 313 -11.09 15.30 -15.08
N PRO A 314 -10.11 15.34 -16.01
CA PRO A 314 -8.82 15.99 -15.78
C PRO A 314 -8.96 17.45 -15.34
N THR A 315 -7.98 17.98 -14.60
CA THR A 315 -7.90 19.39 -14.16
C THR A 315 -9.11 19.90 -13.37
N THR A 316 -9.97 19.00 -12.90
CA THR A 316 -11.24 19.34 -12.25
C THR A 316 -11.06 19.30 -10.74
N VAL A 317 -11.61 20.30 -10.04
CA VAL A 317 -11.66 20.27 -8.58
C VAL A 317 -12.83 19.40 -8.14
N HIS A 318 -12.55 18.32 -7.43
CA HIS A 318 -13.55 17.48 -6.80
C HIS A 318 -13.70 17.83 -5.33
N VAL A 319 -14.90 17.68 -4.80
CA VAL A 319 -15.23 17.83 -3.38
C VAL A 319 -15.68 16.47 -2.85
N VAL A 320 -15.05 16.04 -1.76
CA VAL A 320 -15.37 14.79 -1.06
C VAL A 320 -16.01 15.12 0.29
N GLN A 321 -17.05 14.38 0.64
CA GLN A 321 -17.64 14.44 1.96
C GLN A 321 -17.87 13.02 2.46
N VAL A 322 -17.39 12.72 3.66
CA VAL A 322 -17.60 11.45 4.34
C VAL A 322 -18.13 11.73 5.74
N VAL A 323 -19.26 11.13 6.07
CA VAL A 323 -19.84 11.08 7.42
C VAL A 323 -20.02 9.61 7.77
N ALA A 324 -19.23 9.11 8.72
CA ALA A 324 -19.30 7.73 9.17
C ALA A 324 -19.62 7.69 10.67
N THR A 325 -20.60 6.88 11.06
CA THR A 325 -21.05 6.71 12.44
C THR A 325 -20.97 5.25 12.85
N THR A 326 -20.42 4.99 14.04
CA THR A 326 -20.23 3.62 14.55
C THR A 326 -21.46 3.10 15.30
N VAL A 327 -21.63 1.77 15.35
CA VAL A 327 -22.76 1.13 16.05
C VAL A 327 -22.68 1.38 17.55
N ASN A 328 -23.81 1.78 18.09
CA ASN A 328 -24.00 1.91 19.52
C ASN A 328 -24.46 0.57 20.12
N THR A 329 -23.54 -0.31 20.50
CA THR A 329 -23.88 -1.65 20.99
C THR A 329 -24.11 -1.75 22.51
N ALA A 330 -24.13 -0.65 23.27
CA ALA A 330 -24.39 -0.73 24.71
C ALA A 330 -25.89 -1.01 24.97
N PRO A 331 -26.29 -2.19 25.50
CA PRO A 331 -27.71 -2.52 25.68
C PRO A 331 -28.40 -1.65 26.75
N THR A 332 -27.63 -1.03 27.65
CA THR A 332 -28.16 -0.28 28.80
C THR A 332 -27.24 0.88 29.26
N GLY A 333 -26.44 1.47 28.37
CA GLY A 333 -25.49 2.54 28.72
C GLY A 333 -25.62 3.79 27.85
N PRO A 334 -25.01 4.93 28.24
CA PRO A 334 -24.95 6.13 27.40
C PRO A 334 -24.28 5.81 26.06
N SER A 335 -24.80 6.42 24.99
CA SER A 335 -24.34 6.16 23.62
C SER A 335 -22.89 6.61 23.43
N ASN A 336 -22.00 5.68 23.08
CA ASN A 336 -20.61 5.96 22.75
C ASN A 336 -20.38 5.91 21.22
N ALA A 337 -21.37 6.36 20.45
CA ALA A 337 -21.25 6.45 18.99
C ALA A 337 -20.17 7.48 18.64
N GLU A 338 -19.27 7.10 17.73
CA GLU A 338 -18.26 7.99 17.17
C GLU A 338 -18.77 8.46 15.81
N THR A 339 -18.65 9.76 15.54
CA THR A 339 -18.95 10.33 14.23
C THR A 339 -17.69 10.96 13.65
N TYR A 340 -17.30 10.50 12.48
CA TYR A 340 -16.20 11.05 11.70
C TYR A 340 -16.76 11.85 10.54
N THR A 341 -16.48 13.16 10.53
CA THR A 341 -16.87 14.07 9.45
C THR A 341 -15.62 14.59 8.76
N ILE A 342 -15.44 14.21 7.50
CA ILE A 342 -14.30 14.61 6.67
C ILE A 342 -14.82 15.50 5.54
N GLY A 343 -14.16 16.65 5.33
CA GLY A 343 -14.50 17.58 4.26
C GLY A 343 -15.62 18.58 4.57
N SER A 344 -15.94 18.81 5.85
CA SER A 344 -16.89 19.86 6.27
C SER A 344 -16.22 21.23 6.46
N SER A 345 -15.02 21.29 7.04
CA SER A 345 -14.18 22.49 7.13
C SER A 345 -12.74 22.13 7.55
N PRO A 346 -11.72 22.32 6.69
CA PRO A 346 -11.85 22.74 5.30
C PRO A 346 -12.57 21.70 4.44
N ALA A 347 -13.16 22.14 3.32
CA ALA A 347 -13.70 21.21 2.34
C ALA A 347 -12.58 20.29 1.82
N TRP A 348 -12.85 18.99 1.72
CA TRP A 348 -11.87 18.07 1.18
C TRP A 348 -11.93 18.17 -0.34
N THR A 349 -10.99 18.94 -0.90
CA THR A 349 -10.86 19.12 -2.34
C THR A 349 -9.60 18.46 -2.89
N PHE A 350 -9.63 18.07 -4.16
CA PHE A 350 -8.44 17.68 -4.90
C PHE A 350 -8.63 17.98 -6.40
N THR A 351 -7.51 18.12 -7.12
CA THR A 351 -7.48 18.38 -8.57
C THR A 351 -6.77 17.23 -9.28
N THR A 352 -7.46 16.63 -10.24
CA THR A 352 -6.93 15.61 -11.16
C THR A 352 -5.95 16.23 -12.17
N LYS A 353 -4.97 15.45 -12.66
CA LYS A 353 -4.14 15.87 -13.81
C LYS A 353 -4.72 15.42 -15.13
#